data_AF-A0A6M3IN61-F1
#
_entry.id   AF-A0A6M3IN61-F1
#
_cell.length_a   1.000
_cell.length_b   1.000
_cell.length_c   1.000
_cell.angle_alpha   90.00
_cell.angle_beta   90.00
_cell.angle_gamma   90.00
#
_symmetry.space_group_name_H-M   'P 1'
#
loop_
_entity.id
_entity.type
_entity.pdbx_description
1 polymer ?
#
loop_
_entity_poly.entity_id
_entity_poly.type
_entity_poly.pdbx_seq_one_letter_code
_entity_poly.pdbx_strand_id
1 'polypeptide(L)'
;MALESVSEELDRKKTQQNRLTELYARMERHFNLWRHKKFEISSKEGVWDTTTTNSASVLGNGIADRISRARRKLWIPVIDETRKRRKELTSTERFVNAALQLNDDRLQMVPEMVDLQSGLGFHAAIRGIICVRTYLYMDDGNFIADVMPWDPLHVSWISGGVGNPLPWVCHERYASVEEIGHTYGNKVKERANADKQGRVLISDIWDNEEEGVILDTGTTTNPSQGDYISKEKHGIGHPPVLILPCGSAPYIQSNDDPDTIKNLGASAYINNEDLYETRSRSLSYRLTLAGRAAKTDRVLYYDSTLGGLPPDVEGDVNAKGALIALDKGKGQELVAGIQPQMSRDAEILDNEISRELSVGGMAPVAFGQIDQSLPFGGISLLTDSALQRLAVAQGAVEQAFAHVAGEIVSQFKTGDFGQVTLKGLETSNKAYEIKVASKDIDDSWRFQCRLIPDLPQNEQIIAAVATQMKTGRLMSTRDIQEKYQLVEDFDLTEERMDIEDADAISGWKLRRMIRAVLEDTNSSEDAVDMARELLDHLAEQKGARTQAAQGGQAVQPGIPIPAPPMAAAASSAQPPGGGGVRNALSRMMGR
;
A
#
# COMPACT_ATOMS: atom_id res chain seq x y z
N MET A 1 -8.66 18.12 -30.23
CA MET A 1 -10.00 18.73 -30.14
C MET A 1 -9.82 19.88 -29.19
N ALA A 2 -10.25 21.08 -29.58
CA ALA A 2 -10.23 22.23 -28.68
C ALA A 2 -11.52 22.26 -27.85
N LEU A 3 -11.46 22.86 -26.65
CA LEU A 3 -12.58 22.93 -25.73
C LEU A 3 -13.76 23.66 -26.37
N GLU A 4 -14.91 23.00 -26.38
CA GLU A 4 -16.14 23.51 -26.97
C GLU A 4 -16.91 24.44 -26.02
N SER A 5 -18.17 24.75 -26.33
CA SER A 5 -18.99 25.56 -25.43
C SER A 5 -19.20 24.86 -24.08
N VAL A 6 -19.39 25.64 -23.01
CA VAL A 6 -19.62 25.08 -21.65
C VAL A 6 -20.76 24.07 -21.64
N SER A 7 -21.85 24.34 -22.37
CA SER A 7 -22.99 23.42 -22.49
C SER A 7 -22.59 22.08 -23.10
N GLU A 8 -21.78 22.08 -24.17
CA GLU A 8 -21.34 20.86 -24.84
C GLU A 8 -20.41 20.05 -23.93
N GLU A 9 -19.50 20.71 -23.20
CA GLU A 9 -18.61 20.02 -22.27
C GLU A 9 -19.35 19.42 -21.07
N LEU A 10 -20.36 20.11 -20.54
CA LEU A 10 -21.22 19.57 -19.47
C LEU A 10 -22.09 18.40 -19.97
N ASP A 11 -22.58 18.46 -21.21
CA ASP A 11 -23.32 17.35 -21.83
C ASP A 11 -22.41 16.13 -22.11
N ARG A 12 -21.17 16.36 -22.54
CA ARG A 12 -20.12 15.33 -22.66
C ARG A 12 -19.84 14.67 -21.32
N LYS A 13 -19.63 15.49 -20.27
CA LYS A 13 -19.45 15.02 -18.89
C LYS A 13 -20.60 14.10 -18.48
N LYS A 14 -21.84 14.57 -18.63
CA LYS A 14 -23.04 13.80 -18.25
C LYS A 14 -23.14 12.47 -19.02
N THR A 15 -22.81 12.48 -20.30
CA THR A 15 -22.80 11.27 -21.14
C THR A 15 -21.77 10.25 -20.63
N GLN A 16 -20.56 10.69 -20.29
CA GLN A 16 -19.54 9.80 -19.74
C GLN A 16 -19.86 9.33 -18.32
N GLN A 17 -20.42 10.19 -17.46
CA GLN A 17 -20.90 9.78 -16.13
C GLN A 17 -21.96 8.68 -16.24
N ASN A 18 -22.92 8.83 -17.15
CA ASN A 18 -23.96 7.82 -17.38
C ASN A 18 -23.34 6.47 -17.80
N ARG A 19 -22.36 6.49 -18.71
CA ARG A 19 -21.61 5.29 -19.12
C ARG A 19 -20.84 4.64 -17.97
N LEU A 20 -20.27 5.45 -17.07
CA LEU A 20 -19.45 5.00 -15.95
C LEU A 20 -20.25 4.67 -14.68
N THR A 21 -21.58 4.83 -14.70
CA THR A 21 -22.46 4.64 -13.53
C THR A 21 -22.23 3.32 -12.80
N GLU A 22 -22.13 2.20 -13.54
CA GLU A 22 -21.95 0.88 -12.91
C GLU A 22 -20.57 0.73 -12.25
N LEU A 23 -19.54 1.30 -12.88
CA LEU A 23 -18.19 1.33 -12.33
C LEU A 23 -18.14 2.19 -11.06
N TYR A 24 -18.76 3.37 -11.07
CA TYR A 24 -18.85 4.25 -9.90
C TYR A 24 -19.67 3.61 -8.78
N ALA A 25 -20.78 2.95 -9.09
CA ALA A 25 -21.57 2.23 -8.09
C ALA A 25 -20.74 1.13 -7.40
N ARG A 26 -19.90 0.41 -8.14
CA ARG A 26 -18.97 -0.57 -7.57
C ARG A 26 -17.91 0.10 -6.70
N MET A 27 -17.26 1.17 -7.18
CA MET A 27 -16.27 1.93 -6.40
C MET A 27 -16.84 2.46 -5.09
N GLU A 28 -18.08 2.94 -5.11
CA GLU A 28 -18.78 3.44 -3.94
C GLU A 28 -19.15 2.29 -2.99
N ARG A 29 -19.55 1.12 -3.51
CA ARG A 29 -19.73 -0.09 -2.71
C ARG A 29 -18.43 -0.48 -2.00
N HIS A 30 -17.30 -0.49 -2.70
CA HIS A 30 -15.98 -0.82 -2.14
C HIS A 30 -15.52 0.18 -1.09
N PHE A 31 -15.75 1.46 -1.32
CA PHE A 31 -15.50 2.51 -0.33
C PHE A 31 -16.39 2.35 0.91
N ASN A 32 -17.66 1.95 0.74
CA ASN A 32 -18.55 1.63 1.85
C ASN A 32 -18.09 0.42 2.69
N LEU A 33 -17.49 -0.59 2.05
CA LEU A 33 -16.86 -1.72 2.75
C LEU A 33 -15.62 -1.26 3.54
N TRP A 34 -14.78 -0.43 2.93
CA TRP A 34 -13.57 0.11 3.56
C TRP A 34 -13.87 0.98 4.79
N ARG A 35 -14.82 1.93 4.67
CA ARG A 35 -15.23 2.83 5.77
C ARG A 35 -16.00 2.12 6.88
N HIS A 36 -16.20 0.80 6.75
CA HIS A 36 -16.96 -0.01 7.68
C HIS A 36 -18.38 0.53 7.90
N LYS A 37 -19.10 0.80 6.79
CA LYS A 37 -20.51 1.22 6.87
C LYS A 37 -21.30 0.15 7.62
N LYS A 38 -22.06 0.56 8.63
CA LYS A 38 -22.87 -0.34 9.46
C LYS A 38 -23.79 -1.18 8.57
N PHE A 39 -23.67 -2.49 8.72
CA PHE A 39 -24.57 -3.46 8.11
C PHE A 39 -25.92 -3.41 8.81
N GLU A 40 -26.99 -3.33 8.02
CA GLU A 40 -28.37 -3.30 8.50
C GLU A 40 -29.15 -4.45 7.87
N ILE A 41 -29.82 -5.24 8.71
CA ILE A 41 -30.72 -6.30 8.24
C ILE A 41 -32.07 -5.64 7.92
N SER A 42 -32.63 -6.00 6.76
CA SER A 42 -33.96 -5.55 6.35
C SER A 42 -34.99 -5.91 7.41
N SER A 43 -35.86 -4.96 7.77
CA SER A 43 -36.96 -5.19 8.70
C SER A 43 -37.91 -6.30 8.24
N LYS A 44 -37.90 -6.65 6.95
CA LYS A 44 -38.66 -7.77 6.38
C LYS A 44 -38.18 -9.14 6.89
N GLU A 45 -36.90 -9.27 7.26
CA GLU A 45 -36.32 -10.52 7.77
C GLU A 45 -36.56 -10.70 9.27
N GLY A 46 -37.04 -9.67 9.97
CA GLY A 46 -37.33 -9.68 11.39
C GLY A 46 -36.45 -8.72 12.21
N VAL A 47 -36.58 -8.79 13.53
CA VAL A 47 -35.79 -7.96 14.47
C VAL A 47 -34.54 -8.73 14.87
N TRP A 48 -33.40 -8.31 14.32
CA TRP A 48 -32.09 -8.93 14.55
C TRP A 48 -31.11 -7.91 15.11
N ASP A 49 -30.22 -8.39 15.98
CA ASP A 49 -29.06 -7.61 16.39
C ASP A 49 -28.07 -7.52 15.24
N THR A 50 -27.67 -6.30 14.90
CA THR A 50 -26.78 -6.05 13.76
C THR A 50 -25.34 -5.93 14.25
N THR A 51 -24.45 -6.68 13.61
CA THR A 51 -23.00 -6.52 13.73
C THR A 51 -22.36 -6.46 12.35
N THR A 52 -21.28 -5.69 12.25
CA THR A 52 -20.55 -5.49 10.99
C THR A 52 -19.14 -6.03 11.17
N THR A 53 -18.65 -6.80 10.19
CA THR A 53 -17.27 -7.32 10.22
C THR A 53 -16.28 -6.23 9.82
N ASN A 54 -15.14 -6.14 10.52
CA ASN A 54 -14.07 -5.21 10.17
C ASN A 54 -13.09 -5.78 9.13
N SER A 55 -13.29 -7.02 8.67
CA SER A 55 -12.36 -7.74 7.79
C SER A 55 -12.09 -7.00 6.48
N ALA A 56 -13.11 -6.37 5.89
CA ALA A 56 -12.94 -5.57 4.67
C ALA A 56 -12.02 -4.36 4.94
N SER A 57 -12.32 -3.57 5.97
CA SER A 57 -11.51 -2.40 6.33
C SER A 57 -10.04 -2.78 6.63
N VAL A 58 -9.84 -3.88 7.36
CA VAL A 58 -8.49 -4.41 7.66
C VAL A 58 -7.75 -4.83 6.38
N LEU A 59 -8.44 -5.48 5.43
CA LEU A 59 -7.84 -5.85 4.15
C LEU A 59 -7.40 -4.64 3.34
N GLY A 60 -8.30 -3.66 3.17
CA GLY A 60 -8.03 -2.43 2.42
C GLY A 60 -6.89 -1.62 3.01
N ASN A 61 -6.94 -1.35 4.32
CA ASN A 61 -5.87 -0.66 5.03
C ASN A 61 -4.56 -1.43 4.96
N GLY A 62 -4.58 -2.76 5.15
CA GLY A 62 -3.37 -3.56 5.10
C GLY A 62 -2.66 -3.57 3.74
N ILE A 63 -3.40 -3.44 2.63
CA ILE A 63 -2.83 -3.31 1.29
C ILE A 63 -2.31 -1.88 1.08
N ALA A 64 -3.16 -0.87 1.36
CA ALA A 64 -2.81 0.54 1.18
C ALA A 64 -1.59 0.94 2.03
N ASP A 65 -1.55 0.53 3.30
CA ASP A 65 -0.46 0.82 4.25
C ASP A 65 0.88 0.17 3.84
N ARG A 66 0.85 -0.99 3.19
CA ARG A 66 2.08 -1.63 2.70
C ARG A 66 2.60 -0.99 1.43
N ILE A 67 1.70 -0.53 0.58
CA ILE A 67 2.08 0.20 -0.63
C ILE A 67 2.62 1.58 -0.26
N SER A 68 1.97 2.29 0.68
CA SER A 68 2.46 3.60 1.15
C SER A 68 3.86 3.51 1.78
N ARG A 69 4.12 2.47 2.57
CA ARG A 69 5.44 2.24 3.21
C ARG A 69 6.44 1.51 2.34
N ALA A 70 6.07 1.09 1.13
CA ALA A 70 6.98 0.36 0.26
C ALA A 70 8.16 1.23 -0.13
N ARG A 71 9.37 0.66 -0.14
CA ARG A 71 10.54 1.37 -0.66
C ARG A 71 10.40 1.51 -2.17
N ARG A 72 10.41 2.74 -2.65
CA ARG A 72 10.33 3.07 -4.08
C ARG A 72 11.72 3.14 -4.68
N LYS A 73 11.95 2.34 -5.73
CA LYS A 73 13.12 2.46 -6.61
C LYS A 73 12.63 2.90 -7.98
N LEU A 74 13.04 4.07 -8.43
CA LEU A 74 12.76 4.60 -9.76
C LEU A 74 14.09 4.76 -10.51
N TRP A 75 14.22 4.09 -11.66
CA TRP A 75 15.45 4.10 -12.44
C TRP A 75 15.18 3.94 -13.93
N ILE A 76 16.19 4.22 -14.75
CA ILE A 76 16.20 3.98 -16.18
C ILE A 76 17.00 2.69 -16.41
N PRO A 77 16.41 1.62 -16.98
CA PRO A 77 17.13 0.39 -17.29
C PRO A 77 18.15 0.66 -18.40
N VAL A 78 19.40 0.28 -18.14
CA VAL A 78 20.52 0.51 -19.07
C VAL A 78 20.96 -0.81 -19.68
N ILE A 79 21.20 -0.82 -21.00
CA ILE A 79 21.74 -1.97 -21.73
C ILE A 79 23.22 -1.67 -22.03
N ASP A 80 24.15 -2.32 -21.32
CA ASP A 80 25.61 -2.31 -21.55
C ASP A 80 26.20 -0.97 -22.03
N GLU A 81 26.15 0.07 -21.18
CA GLU A 81 26.66 1.39 -21.55
C GLU A 81 28.04 1.73 -20.98
N THR A 82 28.71 2.66 -21.68
CA THR A 82 29.91 3.34 -21.20
C THR A 82 29.58 4.17 -19.95
N ARG A 83 30.46 4.14 -18.93
CA ARG A 83 30.30 4.83 -17.63
C ARG A 83 29.88 6.31 -17.71
N LYS A 84 30.16 6.99 -18.83
CA LYS A 84 29.73 8.38 -19.07
C LYS A 84 28.20 8.51 -19.24
N ARG A 85 27.58 7.64 -20.04
CA ARG A 85 26.14 7.72 -20.34
C ARG A 85 25.29 7.38 -19.13
N ARG A 86 25.75 6.44 -18.29
CA ARG A 86 25.13 6.17 -16.98
C ARG A 86 25.07 7.41 -16.09
N LYS A 87 26.11 8.26 -16.07
CA LYS A 87 26.10 9.51 -15.27
C LYS A 87 25.04 10.50 -15.74
N GLU A 88 24.83 10.62 -17.04
CA GLU A 88 23.78 11.47 -17.62
C GLU A 88 22.39 10.94 -17.24
N LEU A 89 22.17 9.62 -17.34
CA LEU A 89 20.94 8.98 -16.89
C LEU A 89 20.69 9.14 -15.38
N THR A 90 21.73 8.99 -14.56
CA THR A 90 21.63 9.22 -13.11
C THR A 90 21.25 10.67 -12.78
N SER A 91 21.67 11.64 -13.59
CA SER A 91 21.24 13.04 -13.44
C SER A 91 19.73 13.17 -13.67
N THR A 92 19.21 12.53 -14.72
CA THR A 92 17.77 12.48 -15.03
C THR A 92 16.96 11.74 -13.95
N GLU A 93 17.46 10.61 -13.45
CA GLU A 93 16.87 9.86 -12.33
C GLU A 93 16.80 10.72 -11.05
N ARG A 94 17.88 11.45 -10.72
CA ARG A 94 17.92 12.38 -9.58
C ARG A 94 16.98 13.55 -9.76
N PHE A 95 16.89 14.11 -10.97
CA PHE A 95 15.95 15.19 -11.27
C PHE A 95 14.51 14.78 -10.96
N VAL A 96 14.06 13.62 -11.48
CA VAL A 96 12.70 13.15 -11.24
C VAL A 96 12.46 12.84 -9.76
N ASN A 97 13.40 12.18 -9.08
CA ASN A 97 13.26 11.91 -7.66
C ASN A 97 13.15 13.19 -6.82
N ALA A 98 13.92 14.22 -7.16
CA ALA A 98 13.83 15.53 -6.50
C ALA A 98 12.50 16.23 -6.80
N ALA A 99 12.00 16.16 -8.04
CA ALA A 99 10.69 16.71 -8.41
C ALA A 99 9.53 16.02 -7.67
N LEU A 100 9.58 14.69 -7.54
CA LEU A 100 8.60 13.93 -6.77
C LEU A 100 8.65 14.27 -5.27
N GLN A 101 9.85 14.43 -4.70
CA GLN A 101 9.99 14.86 -3.31
C GLN A 101 9.42 16.26 -3.08
N LEU A 102 9.70 17.21 -3.97
CA LEU A 102 9.13 18.56 -3.91
C LEU A 102 7.61 18.53 -3.97
N ASN A 103 7.04 17.66 -4.82
CA ASN A 103 5.60 17.45 -4.87
C ASN A 103 5.06 16.85 -3.58
N ASP A 104 5.71 15.84 -3.00
CA ASP A 104 5.29 15.23 -1.74
C ASP A 104 5.32 16.25 -0.60
N ASP A 105 6.36 17.10 -0.52
CA ASP A 105 6.44 18.20 0.45
C ASP A 105 5.25 19.16 0.29
N ARG A 106 4.87 19.50 -0.95
CA ARG A 106 3.71 20.36 -1.24
C ARG A 106 2.39 19.69 -0.86
N LEU A 107 2.20 18.41 -1.20
CA LEU A 107 0.99 17.67 -0.83
C LEU A 107 0.84 17.61 0.69
N GLN A 108 1.92 17.43 1.43
CA GLN A 108 1.92 17.44 2.89
C GLN A 108 1.63 18.81 3.52
N MET A 109 1.73 19.91 2.77
CA MET A 109 1.28 21.24 3.23
C MET A 109 -0.25 21.36 3.24
N VAL A 110 -0.97 20.52 2.49
CA VAL A 110 -2.44 20.50 2.45
C VAL A 110 -2.95 19.46 3.45
N PRO A 111 -3.68 19.85 4.53
CA PRO A 111 -4.06 18.94 5.60
C PRO A 111 -4.90 17.73 5.18
N GLU A 112 -5.71 17.86 4.13
CA GLU A 112 -6.55 16.78 3.61
C GLU A 112 -5.83 15.83 2.65
N MET A 113 -4.58 16.14 2.27
CA MET A 113 -3.80 15.33 1.34
C MET A 113 -2.76 14.47 2.07
N VAL A 114 -2.31 13.44 1.36
CA VAL A 114 -1.23 12.54 1.75
C VAL A 114 -0.13 12.59 0.69
N ASP A 115 1.03 12.02 0.98
CA ASP A 115 2.08 11.84 -0.03
C ASP A 115 1.55 11.07 -1.24
N LEU A 116 2.16 11.32 -2.39
CA LEU A 116 1.69 10.77 -3.66
C LEU A 116 1.58 9.25 -3.61
N GLN A 117 2.57 8.57 -3.02
CA GLN A 117 2.58 7.11 -2.94
C GLN A 117 1.42 6.56 -2.11
N SER A 118 1.13 7.17 -0.96
CA SER A 118 -0.04 6.80 -0.16
C SER A 118 -1.36 7.04 -0.89
N GLY A 119 -1.50 8.17 -1.58
CA GLY A 119 -2.71 8.49 -2.35
C GLY A 119 -2.96 7.48 -3.47
N LEU A 120 -1.93 7.17 -4.26
CA LEU A 120 -2.01 6.17 -5.33
C LEU A 120 -2.27 4.77 -4.77
N GLY A 121 -1.62 4.40 -3.65
CA GLY A 121 -1.83 3.12 -2.98
C GLY A 121 -3.26 2.95 -2.47
N PHE A 122 -3.85 4.00 -1.91
CA PHE A 122 -5.24 4.01 -1.48
C PHE A 122 -6.20 3.84 -2.67
N HIS A 123 -6.05 4.62 -3.74
CA HIS A 123 -6.91 4.51 -4.93
C HIS A 123 -6.77 3.13 -5.59
N ALA A 124 -5.55 2.61 -5.71
CA ALA A 124 -5.30 1.26 -6.24
C ALA A 124 -5.97 0.16 -5.41
N ALA A 125 -5.84 0.22 -4.08
CA ALA A 125 -6.39 -0.79 -3.18
C ALA A 125 -7.92 -0.74 -3.09
N ILE A 126 -8.49 0.46 -2.97
CA ILE A 126 -9.91 0.65 -2.63
C ILE A 126 -10.78 0.86 -3.86
N ARG A 127 -10.38 1.76 -4.77
CA ARG A 127 -11.15 2.09 -5.98
C ARG A 127 -10.84 1.12 -7.13
N GLY A 128 -9.64 0.52 -7.14
CA GLY A 128 -9.18 -0.40 -8.19
C GLY A 128 -8.76 0.30 -9.48
N ILE A 129 -8.74 1.63 -9.49
CA ILE A 129 -8.25 2.49 -10.58
C ILE A 129 -7.39 3.57 -9.94
N ILE A 130 -6.33 3.97 -10.64
CA ILE A 130 -5.49 5.11 -10.28
C ILE A 130 -5.77 6.22 -11.28
N CYS A 131 -6.05 7.42 -10.78
CA CYS A 131 -6.07 8.64 -11.57
C CYS A 131 -5.01 9.59 -11.01
N VAL A 132 -4.10 10.10 -11.85
CA VAL A 132 -3.07 11.05 -11.42
C VAL A 132 -2.87 12.11 -12.50
N ARG A 133 -2.90 13.38 -12.09
CA ARG A 133 -2.50 14.51 -12.94
C ARG A 133 -1.02 14.81 -12.70
N THR A 134 -0.27 15.05 -13.77
CA THR A 134 1.14 15.47 -13.72
C THR A 134 1.30 16.76 -14.52
N TYR A 135 1.38 17.91 -13.85
CA TYR A 135 1.49 19.20 -14.52
C TYR A 135 2.69 19.99 -13.98
N LEU A 136 3.53 20.51 -14.88
CA LEU A 136 4.68 21.33 -14.53
C LEU A 136 4.44 22.78 -14.93
N TYR A 137 4.71 23.71 -14.03
CA TYR A 137 4.64 25.14 -14.30
C TYR A 137 5.65 25.93 -13.47
N MET A 138 5.83 27.20 -13.85
CA MET A 138 6.62 28.17 -13.10
C MET A 138 5.69 29.14 -12.42
N ASP A 139 5.88 29.34 -11.12
CA ASP A 139 5.14 30.32 -10.33
C ASP A 139 6.13 31.21 -9.57
N ASP A 140 6.05 32.52 -9.82
CA ASP A 140 6.99 33.52 -9.27
C ASP A 140 8.48 33.16 -9.43
N GLY A 141 8.83 32.49 -10.53
CA GLY A 141 10.20 32.04 -10.82
C GLY A 141 10.62 30.76 -10.09
N ASN A 142 9.72 30.13 -9.34
CA ASN A 142 9.93 28.82 -8.74
C ASN A 142 9.34 27.72 -9.64
N PHE A 143 10.09 26.64 -9.78
CA PHE A 143 9.62 25.45 -10.48
C PHE A 143 8.66 24.66 -9.57
N ILE A 144 7.46 24.40 -10.05
CA ILE A 144 6.45 23.61 -9.33
C ILE A 144 6.17 22.34 -10.11
N ALA A 145 6.41 21.20 -9.46
CA ALA A 145 5.96 19.89 -9.92
C ALA A 145 4.61 19.58 -9.26
N ASP A 146 3.51 19.77 -9.99
CA ASP A 146 2.16 19.49 -9.50
C ASP A 146 1.71 18.10 -9.96
N VAL A 147 2.04 17.10 -9.14
CA VAL A 147 1.58 15.73 -9.31
C VAL A 147 0.51 15.42 -8.28
N MET A 148 -0.74 15.36 -8.73
CA MET A 148 -1.89 15.25 -7.84
C MET A 148 -2.65 13.94 -8.09
N PRO A 149 -2.81 13.07 -7.08
CA PRO A 149 -3.70 11.93 -7.18
C PRO A 149 -5.16 12.44 -7.19
N TRP A 150 -5.95 11.98 -8.14
CA TRP A 150 -7.39 12.28 -8.23
C TRP A 150 -8.18 11.06 -7.78
N ASP A 151 -9.32 11.28 -7.11
CA ASP A 151 -10.25 10.19 -6.80
C ASP A 151 -10.94 9.75 -8.10
N PRO A 152 -10.73 8.51 -8.58
CA PRO A 152 -11.33 8.03 -9.82
C PRO A 152 -12.86 8.08 -9.84
N LEU A 153 -13.52 8.12 -8.67
CA LEU A 153 -14.98 8.26 -8.58
C LEU A 153 -15.49 9.56 -9.24
N HIS A 154 -14.66 10.60 -9.24
CA HIS A 154 -15.00 11.92 -9.73
C HIS A 154 -14.29 12.25 -11.06
N VAL A 155 -13.72 11.25 -11.74
CA VAL A 155 -13.02 11.42 -13.02
C VAL A 155 -13.82 10.79 -14.13
N SER A 156 -14.26 11.59 -15.09
CA SER A 156 -14.92 11.14 -16.32
C SER A 156 -13.99 11.30 -17.51
N TRP A 157 -13.98 10.35 -18.44
CA TRP A 157 -13.04 10.38 -19.57
C TRP A 157 -13.61 9.80 -20.85
N ILE A 158 -13.00 10.20 -21.97
CA ILE A 158 -13.24 9.60 -23.28
C ILE A 158 -12.00 8.79 -23.65
N SER A 159 -12.19 7.51 -23.98
CA SER A 159 -11.12 6.66 -24.49
C SER A 159 -10.91 6.94 -25.98
N GLY A 160 -9.67 7.23 -26.38
CA GLY A 160 -9.32 7.50 -27.78
C GLY A 160 -8.54 6.36 -28.45
N GLY A 161 -7.94 6.66 -29.60
CA GLY A 161 -7.20 5.71 -30.42
C GLY A 161 -5.68 5.75 -30.19
N VAL A 162 -4.93 4.98 -30.99
CA VAL A 162 -3.47 4.80 -30.82
C VAL A 162 -2.67 6.11 -30.80
N GLY A 163 -3.07 7.12 -31.57
CA GLY A 163 -2.38 8.42 -31.62
C GLY A 163 -2.81 9.43 -30.56
N ASN A 164 -3.92 9.18 -29.88
CA ASN A 164 -4.44 10.03 -28.80
C ASN A 164 -5.30 9.16 -27.88
N PRO A 165 -4.69 8.45 -26.91
CA PRO A 165 -5.40 7.47 -26.09
C PRO A 165 -6.38 8.11 -25.11
N LEU A 166 -6.17 9.38 -24.74
CA LEU A 166 -7.02 10.14 -23.83
C LEU A 166 -7.30 11.52 -24.42
N PRO A 167 -8.28 11.67 -25.33
CA PRO A 167 -8.61 12.95 -25.95
C PRO A 167 -9.25 13.97 -25.01
N TRP A 168 -9.85 13.50 -23.92
CA TRP A 168 -10.62 14.34 -23.01
C TRP A 168 -10.75 13.68 -21.64
N VAL A 169 -10.59 14.48 -20.60
CA VAL A 169 -10.84 14.08 -19.21
C VAL A 169 -11.42 15.25 -18.42
N CYS A 170 -12.29 14.94 -17.49
CA CYS A 170 -12.89 15.90 -16.57
C CYS A 170 -12.81 15.33 -15.15
N HIS A 171 -12.31 16.15 -14.22
CA HIS A 171 -12.26 15.85 -12.81
C HIS A 171 -13.17 16.79 -12.04
N GLU A 172 -14.08 16.23 -11.26
CA GLU A 172 -14.98 16.99 -10.41
C GLU A 172 -14.43 17.06 -8.98
N ARG A 173 -14.45 18.26 -8.41
CA ARG A 173 -14.07 18.45 -7.01
C ARG A 173 -14.95 19.48 -6.34
N TYR A 174 -15.11 19.30 -5.03
CA TYR A 174 -15.73 20.31 -4.19
C TYR A 174 -14.65 21.25 -3.67
N ALA A 175 -14.80 22.54 -3.94
CA ALA A 175 -13.94 23.59 -3.41
C ALA A 175 -14.73 24.49 -2.45
N SER A 176 -14.02 25.13 -1.53
CA SER A 176 -14.66 26.16 -0.70
C SER A 176 -14.84 27.46 -1.49
N VAL A 177 -15.85 28.25 -1.12
CA VAL A 177 -16.07 29.59 -1.70
C VAL A 177 -14.86 30.51 -1.48
N GLU A 178 -14.13 30.31 -0.38
CA GLU A 178 -12.91 31.07 -0.07
C GLU A 178 -11.75 30.71 -0.98
N GLU A 179 -11.51 29.41 -1.19
CA GLU A 179 -10.51 28.90 -2.14
C GLU A 179 -10.75 29.46 -3.54
N ILE A 180 -12.00 29.41 -4.03
CA ILE A 180 -12.35 29.98 -5.34
C ILE A 180 -12.02 31.48 -5.41
N GLY A 181 -12.30 32.22 -4.35
CA GLY A 181 -11.98 33.64 -4.26
C GLY A 181 -10.48 33.94 -4.25
N HIS A 182 -9.69 33.07 -3.61
CA HIS A 182 -8.23 33.19 -3.56
C HIS A 182 -7.57 32.82 -4.90
N THR A 183 -8.01 31.71 -5.53
CA THR A 183 -7.39 31.19 -6.75
C THR A 183 -7.83 31.97 -8.00
N TYR A 184 -9.12 32.29 -8.11
CA TYR A 184 -9.70 32.88 -9.33
C TYR A 184 -10.23 34.32 -9.14
N GLY A 185 -10.17 34.85 -7.91
CA GLY A 185 -10.55 36.22 -7.58
C GLY A 185 -11.99 36.42 -7.10
N ASN A 186 -12.22 37.55 -6.41
CA ASN A 186 -13.48 37.85 -5.72
C ASN A 186 -14.71 37.96 -6.64
N LYS A 187 -14.54 38.33 -7.92
CA LYS A 187 -15.66 38.41 -8.88
C LYS A 187 -16.26 37.05 -9.21
N VAL A 188 -15.44 36.00 -9.15
CA VAL A 188 -15.88 34.60 -9.38
C VAL A 188 -16.57 34.08 -8.12
N LYS A 189 -16.02 34.42 -6.95
CA LYS A 189 -16.60 34.10 -5.64
C LYS A 189 -18.07 34.49 -5.53
N GLU A 190 -18.43 35.70 -5.99
CA GLU A 190 -19.81 36.21 -5.94
C GLU A 190 -20.80 35.44 -6.82
N ARG A 191 -20.31 34.67 -7.81
CA ARG A 191 -21.15 33.85 -8.71
C ARG A 191 -21.28 32.40 -8.24
N ALA A 192 -20.51 32.00 -7.24
CA ALA A 192 -20.44 30.61 -6.80
C ALA A 192 -21.69 30.21 -6.02
N ASN A 193 -22.43 29.22 -6.53
CA ASN A 193 -23.58 28.63 -5.85
C ASN A 193 -23.11 27.54 -4.89
N ALA A 194 -22.90 27.92 -3.63
CA ALA A 194 -22.50 27.00 -2.59
C ALA A 194 -23.66 26.10 -2.12
N ASP A 195 -23.35 24.84 -1.81
CA ASP A 195 -24.27 23.92 -1.17
C ASP A 195 -24.55 24.31 0.30
N LYS A 196 -25.41 23.54 0.99
CA LYS A 196 -25.73 23.76 2.42
C LYS A 196 -24.50 23.71 3.34
N GLN A 197 -23.40 23.15 2.87
CA GLN A 197 -22.15 22.98 3.60
C GLN A 197 -21.09 24.02 3.16
N GLY A 198 -21.45 24.99 2.30
CA GLY A 198 -20.54 26.02 1.82
C GLY A 198 -19.58 25.55 0.72
N ARG A 199 -19.86 24.43 0.08
CA ARG A 199 -19.00 23.82 -0.95
C ARG A 199 -19.56 24.08 -2.34
N VAL A 200 -18.66 24.26 -3.30
CA VAL A 200 -18.98 24.57 -4.69
C VAL A 200 -18.38 23.49 -5.57
N LEU A 201 -19.16 22.98 -6.52
CA LEU A 201 -18.69 21.96 -7.46
C LEU A 201 -17.93 22.62 -8.61
N ILE A 202 -16.68 22.21 -8.80
CA ILE A 202 -15.81 22.63 -9.90
C ILE A 202 -15.56 21.43 -10.79
N SER A 203 -15.58 21.64 -12.11
CA SER A 203 -15.17 20.66 -13.11
C SER A 203 -13.89 21.13 -13.80
N ASP A 204 -12.78 20.44 -13.52
CA ASP A 204 -11.48 20.66 -14.16
C ASP A 204 -11.42 19.80 -15.43
N ILE A 205 -11.51 20.43 -16.60
CA ILE A 205 -11.56 19.79 -17.91
C ILE A 205 -10.21 19.94 -18.61
N TRP A 206 -9.74 18.85 -19.18
CA TRP A 206 -8.49 18.81 -19.93
C TRP A 206 -8.74 18.15 -21.27
N ASP A 207 -8.33 18.83 -22.33
CA ASP A 207 -8.21 18.26 -23.66
C ASP A 207 -6.73 18.19 -24.09
N ASN A 208 -6.45 18.05 -25.38
CA ASN A 208 -5.10 17.94 -25.87
C ASN A 208 -4.28 19.25 -25.81
N GLU A 209 -4.94 20.39 -25.83
CA GLU A 209 -4.33 21.70 -26.04
C GLU A 209 -4.59 22.68 -24.90
N GLU A 210 -5.79 22.58 -24.30
CA GLU A 210 -6.38 23.52 -23.38
C GLU A 210 -6.82 22.84 -22.08
N GLU A 211 -6.58 23.53 -20.97
CA GLU A 211 -7.19 23.27 -19.68
C GLU A 211 -8.32 24.28 -19.47
N GLY A 212 -9.43 23.82 -18.89
CA GLY A 212 -10.60 24.63 -18.63
C GLY A 212 -11.19 24.32 -17.28
N VAL A 213 -11.45 25.34 -16.47
CA VAL A 213 -12.09 25.19 -15.17
C VAL A 213 -13.50 25.74 -15.27
N ILE A 214 -14.50 24.88 -15.09
CA ILE A 214 -15.92 25.25 -15.14
C ILE A 214 -16.49 25.31 -13.73
N LEU A 215 -17.10 26.46 -13.41
CA LEU A 215 -17.95 26.62 -12.22
C LEU A 215 -19.32 26.02 -12.53
N ASP A 216 -19.70 24.94 -11.84
CA ASP A 216 -21.08 24.48 -11.95
C ASP A 216 -21.97 25.40 -11.12
N THR A 217 -22.80 26.20 -11.80
CA THR A 217 -23.79 27.08 -11.17
C THR A 217 -25.16 26.45 -11.10
N GLY A 218 -25.34 25.25 -11.65
CA GLY A 218 -26.59 24.52 -11.63
C GLY A 218 -26.98 24.06 -10.22
N THR A 219 -28.28 24.04 -9.95
CA THR A 219 -28.81 23.20 -8.86
C THR A 219 -28.55 21.72 -9.19
N THR A 220 -28.42 20.84 -8.20
CA THR A 220 -28.19 19.38 -8.37
C THR A 220 -29.15 18.69 -9.36
N THR A 221 -30.30 19.30 -9.66
CA THR A 221 -31.31 18.81 -10.60
C THR A 221 -31.15 19.29 -12.04
N ASN A 222 -30.39 20.35 -12.32
CA ASN A 222 -30.14 20.91 -13.66
C ASN A 222 -28.70 21.46 -13.78
N PRO A 223 -27.69 20.60 -14.01
CA PRO A 223 -26.28 20.99 -14.13
C PRO A 223 -25.94 21.63 -15.49
N SER A 224 -26.92 22.18 -16.22
CA SER A 224 -26.74 22.70 -17.58
C SER A 224 -26.32 24.17 -17.63
N GLN A 225 -25.99 24.77 -16.48
CA GLN A 225 -25.60 26.18 -16.36
C GLN A 225 -24.26 26.25 -15.64
N GLY A 226 -23.23 26.66 -16.36
CA GLY A 226 -21.90 26.91 -15.82
C GLY A 226 -21.16 27.96 -16.65
N ASP A 227 -20.09 28.49 -16.07
CA ASP A 227 -19.20 29.45 -16.72
C ASP A 227 -17.76 28.93 -16.65
N TYR A 228 -16.98 29.13 -17.72
CA TYR A 228 -15.53 28.99 -17.63
C TYR A 228 -14.98 30.09 -16.72
N ILE A 229 -14.30 29.68 -15.65
CA ILE A 229 -13.57 30.58 -14.77
C ILE A 229 -12.15 30.81 -15.28
N SER A 230 -11.51 29.73 -15.73
CA SER A 230 -10.21 29.76 -16.38
C SER A 230 -10.24 28.90 -17.63
N LYS A 231 -9.50 29.34 -18.65
CA LYS A 231 -9.28 28.61 -19.89
C LYS A 231 -7.90 28.98 -20.40
N GLU A 232 -6.95 28.04 -20.30
CA GLU A 232 -5.55 28.28 -20.59
C GLU A 232 -4.99 27.19 -21.51
N LYS A 233 -3.96 27.52 -22.28
CA LYS A 233 -3.28 26.57 -23.16
C LYS A 233 -2.09 25.98 -22.42
N HIS A 234 -2.07 24.66 -22.26
CA HIS A 234 -0.97 23.99 -21.54
C HIS A 234 0.17 23.56 -22.47
N GLY A 235 -0.07 23.40 -23.78
CA GLY A 235 1.00 23.19 -24.77
C GLY A 235 1.68 21.80 -24.76
N ILE A 236 1.08 20.82 -24.08
CA ILE A 236 1.65 19.45 -23.93
C ILE A 236 1.27 18.55 -25.12
N GLY A 237 0.14 18.82 -25.78
CA GLY A 237 -0.35 18.04 -26.93
C GLY A 237 -1.24 16.84 -26.56
N HIS A 238 -1.39 16.56 -25.27
CA HIS A 238 -2.35 15.63 -24.70
C HIS A 238 -2.72 16.07 -23.26
N PRO A 239 -3.84 15.58 -22.69
CA PRO A 239 -4.13 15.82 -21.28
C PRO A 239 -3.01 15.25 -20.39
N PRO A 240 -2.55 16.01 -19.38
CA PRO A 240 -1.52 15.58 -18.43
C PRO A 240 -2.05 14.63 -17.35
N VAL A 241 -2.92 13.69 -17.73
CA VAL A 241 -3.63 12.81 -16.79
C VAL A 241 -3.46 11.36 -17.20
N LEU A 242 -3.10 10.54 -16.22
CA LEU A 242 -3.09 9.09 -16.36
C LEU A 242 -4.30 8.49 -15.67
N ILE A 243 -5.01 7.63 -16.40
CA ILE A 243 -6.07 6.77 -15.85
C ILE A 243 -5.62 5.33 -16.06
N LEU A 244 -5.34 4.64 -14.95
CA LEU A 244 -4.77 3.30 -14.98
C LEU A 244 -5.63 2.33 -14.16
N PRO A 245 -6.28 1.34 -14.79
CA PRO A 245 -6.97 0.28 -14.07
C PRO A 245 -5.97 -0.68 -13.41
N CYS A 246 -6.28 -1.11 -12.18
CA CYS A 246 -5.47 -2.11 -11.49
C CYS A 246 -5.78 -3.52 -11.99
N GLY A 247 -4.75 -4.36 -12.12
CA GLY A 247 -4.92 -5.76 -12.48
C GLY A 247 -5.04 -6.06 -13.98
N SER A 248 -5.35 -7.31 -14.28
CA SER A 248 -5.22 -7.88 -15.62
C SER A 248 -6.54 -8.04 -16.38
N ALA A 249 -7.66 -7.60 -15.81
CA ALA A 249 -8.96 -7.72 -16.46
C ALA A 249 -9.07 -6.68 -17.58
N PRO A 250 -9.11 -7.10 -18.87
CA PRO A 250 -9.27 -6.16 -19.96
C PRO A 250 -10.72 -5.66 -20.00
N TYR A 251 -10.92 -4.52 -20.66
CA TYR A 251 -12.25 -4.09 -21.06
C TYR A 251 -12.75 -4.98 -22.21
N ILE A 252 -13.82 -5.72 -21.97
CA ILE A 252 -14.48 -6.61 -22.94
C ILE A 252 -15.82 -6.00 -23.31
N GLN A 253 -16.06 -5.87 -24.62
CA GLN A 253 -17.32 -5.44 -25.20
C GLN A 253 -17.99 -6.62 -25.90
N SER A 254 -19.28 -6.79 -25.68
CA SER A 254 -20.11 -7.81 -26.32
C SER A 254 -21.34 -7.13 -26.91
N ASN A 255 -21.83 -7.63 -28.03
CA ASN A 255 -23.12 -7.17 -28.56
C ASN A 255 -24.30 -7.78 -27.78
N ASP A 256 -24.09 -8.97 -27.20
CA ASP A 256 -25.13 -9.77 -26.56
C ASP A 256 -25.14 -9.60 -25.02
N ASP A 257 -23.99 -9.23 -24.44
CA ASP A 257 -23.81 -9.06 -23.00
C ASP A 257 -23.54 -7.59 -22.64
N PRO A 258 -23.93 -7.13 -21.43
CA PRO A 258 -23.60 -5.79 -20.97
C PRO A 258 -22.08 -5.56 -20.94
N ASP A 259 -21.67 -4.34 -21.28
CA ASP A 259 -20.27 -3.93 -21.25
C ASP A 259 -19.63 -4.27 -19.90
N THR A 260 -18.42 -4.82 -19.93
CA THR A 260 -17.69 -5.19 -18.70
C THR A 260 -17.04 -3.99 -18.00
N ILE A 261 -17.53 -2.77 -18.25
CA ILE A 261 -17.01 -1.54 -17.66
C ILE A 261 -17.08 -1.55 -16.14
N LYS A 262 -18.12 -2.19 -15.57
CA LYS A 262 -18.25 -2.45 -14.14
C LYS A 262 -17.04 -3.20 -13.56
N ASN A 263 -16.41 -4.06 -14.36
CA ASN A 263 -15.29 -4.90 -13.93
C ASN A 263 -13.92 -4.27 -14.24
N LEU A 264 -13.89 -3.06 -14.83
CA LEU A 264 -12.65 -2.36 -15.13
C LEU A 264 -11.88 -2.02 -13.85
N GLY A 265 -10.67 -2.53 -13.72
CA GLY A 265 -9.85 -2.37 -12.51
C GLY A 265 -10.29 -3.30 -11.38
N ALA A 266 -9.32 -4.01 -10.79
CA ALA A 266 -9.51 -4.92 -9.67
C ALA A 266 -9.08 -4.23 -8.37
N SER A 267 -10.05 -3.89 -7.51
CA SER A 267 -9.77 -3.48 -6.13
C SER A 267 -9.45 -4.71 -5.27
N ALA A 268 -9.02 -4.47 -4.03
CA ALA A 268 -8.83 -5.52 -3.01
C ALA A 268 -10.11 -6.32 -2.71
N TYR A 269 -11.29 -5.76 -3.01
CA TYR A 269 -12.57 -6.34 -2.62
C TYR A 269 -13.23 -7.14 -3.73
N ILE A 270 -12.78 -7.04 -4.98
CA ILE A 270 -13.51 -7.56 -6.14
C ILE A 270 -13.87 -9.05 -6.03
N ASN A 271 -13.00 -9.86 -5.41
CA ASN A 271 -13.23 -11.30 -5.26
C ASN A 271 -14.11 -11.66 -4.05
N ASN A 272 -14.28 -10.74 -3.10
CA ASN A 272 -14.88 -11.00 -1.78
C ASN A 272 -16.08 -10.09 -1.48
N GLU A 273 -16.46 -9.18 -2.38
CA GLU A 273 -17.41 -8.09 -2.10
C GLU A 273 -18.78 -8.59 -1.62
N ASP A 274 -19.26 -9.73 -2.14
CA ASP A 274 -20.54 -10.34 -1.77
C ASP A 274 -20.46 -11.17 -0.48
N LEU A 275 -19.26 -11.62 -0.11
CA LEU A 275 -19.04 -12.47 1.05
C LEU A 275 -19.05 -11.69 2.36
N TYR A 276 -18.64 -10.41 2.35
CA TYR A 276 -18.62 -9.56 3.55
C TYR A 276 -20.01 -9.33 4.14
N GLU A 277 -21.00 -9.12 3.27
CA GLU A 277 -22.38 -8.95 3.69
C GLU A 277 -22.93 -10.24 4.30
N THR A 278 -22.72 -11.36 3.60
CA THR A 278 -23.15 -12.69 4.04
C THR A 278 -22.54 -13.06 5.40
N ARG A 279 -21.24 -12.78 5.60
CA ARG A 279 -20.57 -12.99 6.89
C ARG A 279 -21.14 -12.11 7.99
N SER A 280 -21.36 -10.83 7.70
CA SER A 280 -21.93 -9.88 8.68
C SER A 280 -23.36 -10.27 9.07
N ARG A 281 -24.14 -10.79 8.11
CA ARG A 281 -25.47 -11.37 8.33
C ARG A 281 -25.42 -12.61 9.21
N SER A 282 -24.54 -13.57 8.92
CA SER A 282 -24.32 -14.77 9.74
C SER A 282 -23.96 -14.44 11.19
N LEU A 283 -23.02 -13.50 11.39
CA LEU A 283 -22.61 -13.06 12.73
C LEU A 283 -23.71 -12.31 13.48
N SER A 284 -24.54 -11.55 12.76
CA SER A 284 -25.71 -10.87 13.33
C SER A 284 -26.74 -11.87 13.86
N TYR A 285 -26.96 -12.96 13.13
CA TYR A 285 -27.80 -14.07 13.61
C TYR A 285 -27.21 -14.76 14.84
N ARG A 286 -25.90 -15.03 14.85
CA ARG A 286 -25.19 -15.58 16.01
C ARG A 286 -25.30 -14.69 17.23
N LEU A 287 -25.08 -13.39 17.05
CA LEU A 287 -25.18 -12.40 18.13
C LEU A 287 -26.60 -12.38 18.72
N THR A 288 -27.61 -12.44 17.85
CA THR A 288 -29.02 -12.49 18.29
C THR A 288 -29.32 -13.77 19.07
N LEU A 289 -28.87 -14.94 18.59
CA LEU A 289 -29.07 -16.22 19.26
C LEU A 289 -28.31 -16.29 20.59
N ALA A 290 -27.05 -15.86 20.63
CA ALA A 290 -26.27 -15.75 21.87
C ALA A 290 -26.94 -14.79 22.87
N GLY A 291 -27.45 -13.66 22.38
CA GLY A 291 -28.20 -12.71 23.18
C GLY A 291 -29.55 -13.23 23.69
N ARG A 292 -30.16 -14.22 23.02
CA ARG A 292 -31.34 -14.97 23.51
C ARG A 292 -30.94 -16.07 24.49
N ALA A 293 -29.87 -16.80 24.21
CA ALA A 293 -29.33 -17.86 25.08
C ALA A 293 -28.89 -17.33 26.44
N ALA A 294 -28.28 -16.14 26.49
CA ALA A 294 -27.89 -15.50 27.74
C ALA A 294 -29.10 -15.10 28.63
N LYS A 295 -30.33 -15.16 28.11
CA LYS A 295 -31.55 -14.68 28.78
C LYS A 295 -32.52 -15.77 29.20
N THR A 296 -32.21 -17.05 28.93
CA THR A 296 -33.04 -18.19 29.37
C THR A 296 -33.03 -18.39 30.90
N ASP A 297 -32.40 -17.49 31.66
CA ASP A 297 -32.41 -17.43 33.12
C ASP A 297 -33.65 -16.72 33.70
N ARG A 298 -34.42 -15.94 32.92
CA ARG A 298 -35.59 -15.17 33.37
C ARG A 298 -36.93 -15.85 33.08
N VAL A 299 -37.13 -17.03 33.66
CA VAL A 299 -38.35 -17.83 33.51
C VAL A 299 -39.19 -17.76 34.79
N LEU A 300 -40.45 -17.36 34.66
CA LEU A 300 -41.42 -17.38 35.77
C LEU A 300 -42.27 -18.63 35.67
N TYR A 301 -42.17 -19.51 36.67
CA TYR A 301 -43.04 -20.67 36.77
C TYR A 301 -44.31 -20.28 37.53
N TYR A 302 -45.47 -20.55 36.96
CA TYR A 302 -46.76 -20.51 37.65
C TYR A 302 -47.48 -21.84 37.48
N ASP A 303 -48.43 -22.14 38.36
CA ASP A 303 -49.17 -23.41 38.35
C ASP A 303 -50.67 -23.13 38.24
N SER A 304 -51.24 -23.41 37.05
CA SER A 304 -52.67 -23.23 36.79
C SER A 304 -53.55 -24.24 37.53
N THR A 305 -53.02 -25.39 37.96
CA THR A 305 -53.80 -26.42 38.69
C THR A 305 -54.08 -26.03 40.14
N LEU A 306 -53.27 -25.13 40.70
CA LEU A 306 -53.46 -24.52 42.02
C LEU A 306 -54.28 -23.21 41.95
N GLY A 307 -54.84 -22.86 40.79
CA GLY A 307 -55.66 -21.67 40.59
C GLY A 307 -54.87 -20.37 40.35
N GLY A 308 -53.58 -20.46 40.02
CA GLY A 308 -52.76 -19.30 39.68
C GLY A 308 -53.11 -18.72 38.30
N LEU A 309 -53.36 -17.41 38.23
CA LEU A 309 -53.47 -16.68 36.95
C LEU A 309 -52.07 -16.49 36.35
N PRO A 310 -51.93 -16.51 35.01
CA PRO A 310 -50.68 -16.15 34.37
C PRO A 310 -50.29 -14.72 34.79
N PRO A 311 -49.06 -14.47 35.24
CA PRO A 311 -48.61 -13.10 35.48
C PRO A 311 -48.65 -12.31 34.17
N ASP A 312 -49.19 -11.09 34.20
CA ASP A 312 -49.20 -10.21 33.03
C ASP A 312 -47.76 -9.91 32.61
N VAL A 313 -47.34 -10.50 31.50
CA VAL A 313 -46.05 -10.22 30.88
C VAL A 313 -46.19 -8.92 30.09
N GLU A 314 -45.77 -7.80 30.68
CA GLU A 314 -45.67 -6.54 29.95
C GLU A 314 -44.50 -6.61 28.93
N GLY A 315 -44.83 -6.76 27.65
CA GLY A 315 -43.88 -6.68 26.53
C GLY A 315 -44.07 -7.75 25.45
N ASP A 316 -43.44 -7.55 24.28
CA ASP A 316 -43.36 -8.59 23.25
C ASP A 316 -42.48 -9.74 23.75
N VAL A 317 -43.02 -10.96 23.72
CA VAL A 317 -42.32 -12.19 24.16
C VAL A 317 -41.02 -12.42 23.38
N ASN A 318 -40.90 -11.85 22.18
CA ASN A 318 -39.69 -11.91 21.36
C ASN A 318 -38.67 -10.79 21.65
N ALA A 319 -39.03 -9.79 22.48
CA ALA A 319 -38.17 -8.67 22.80
C ALA A 319 -37.08 -9.03 23.81
N LYS A 320 -36.00 -8.26 23.77
CA LYS A 320 -34.86 -8.43 24.68
C LYS A 320 -35.30 -8.22 26.13
N GLY A 321 -35.24 -9.28 26.94
CA GLY A 321 -35.51 -9.22 28.38
C GLY A 321 -36.96 -9.45 28.79
N ALA A 322 -37.80 -9.91 27.85
CA ALA A 322 -39.17 -10.32 28.15
C ALA A 322 -39.20 -11.50 29.14
N LEU A 323 -40.17 -11.48 30.05
CA LEU A 323 -40.41 -12.56 30.99
C LEU A 323 -41.20 -13.66 30.28
N ILE A 324 -40.73 -14.90 30.33
CA ILE A 324 -41.47 -16.04 29.80
C ILE A 324 -42.15 -16.74 30.98
N ALA A 325 -43.49 -16.70 30.98
CA ALA A 325 -44.29 -17.41 31.96
C ALA A 325 -44.55 -18.85 31.50
N LEU A 326 -44.16 -19.84 32.31
CA LEU A 326 -44.39 -21.28 32.03
C LEU A 326 -45.38 -21.86 33.04
N ASP A 327 -46.37 -22.59 32.53
CA ASP A 327 -47.43 -23.22 33.32
C ASP A 327 -47.09 -24.68 33.69
N LYS A 328 -46.63 -24.91 34.91
CA LYS A 328 -46.33 -26.25 35.42
C LYS A 328 -47.56 -27.16 35.46
N GLY A 329 -48.75 -26.58 35.69
CA GLY A 329 -50.02 -27.31 35.78
C GLY A 329 -50.46 -27.93 34.45
N LYS A 330 -50.00 -27.39 33.32
CA LYS A 330 -50.23 -27.94 31.97
C LYS A 330 -49.07 -28.81 31.47
N GLY A 331 -48.11 -29.12 32.35
CA GLY A 331 -46.92 -29.90 31.99
C GLY A 331 -45.91 -29.12 31.13
N GLN A 332 -45.92 -27.78 31.16
CA GLN A 332 -44.90 -26.99 30.49
C GLN A 332 -43.65 -26.94 31.39
N GLU A 333 -42.63 -27.70 31.02
CA GLU A 333 -41.33 -27.64 31.65
C GLU A 333 -40.33 -26.92 30.74
N LEU A 334 -39.47 -26.10 31.35
CA LEU A 334 -38.29 -25.63 30.65
C LEU A 334 -37.38 -26.83 30.45
N VAL A 335 -37.16 -27.25 29.21
CA VAL A 335 -36.15 -28.26 28.93
C VAL A 335 -34.78 -27.63 29.17
N ALA A 336 -34.24 -27.84 30.37
CA ALA A 336 -32.91 -27.40 30.75
C ALA A 336 -31.90 -27.96 29.73
N GLY A 337 -31.20 -27.08 29.02
CA GLY A 337 -30.19 -27.45 28.03
C GLY A 337 -30.58 -27.22 26.56
N ILE A 338 -31.84 -26.90 26.23
CA ILE A 338 -32.17 -26.37 24.90
C ILE A 338 -31.79 -24.88 24.88
N GLN A 339 -30.49 -24.62 24.85
CA GLN A 339 -30.01 -23.32 24.41
C GLN A 339 -30.36 -23.18 22.92
N PRO A 340 -30.71 -21.98 22.43
CA PRO A 340 -30.83 -21.75 21.00
C PRO A 340 -29.45 -21.99 20.37
N GLN A 341 -29.23 -23.21 19.90
CA GLN A 341 -28.02 -23.62 19.20
C GLN A 341 -28.19 -23.28 17.73
N MET A 342 -27.12 -22.79 17.11
CA MET A 342 -27.06 -22.79 15.66
C MET A 342 -27.09 -24.24 15.17
N SER A 343 -27.76 -24.47 14.04
CA SER A 343 -27.65 -25.76 13.37
C SER A 343 -26.19 -25.99 12.96
N ARG A 344 -25.78 -27.26 12.92
CA ARG A 344 -24.47 -27.67 12.40
C ARG A 344 -24.22 -27.12 11.00
N ASP A 345 -25.27 -26.98 10.19
CA ASP A 345 -25.20 -26.43 8.83
C ASP A 345 -24.76 -24.96 8.82
N ALA A 346 -25.14 -24.17 9.83
CA ALA A 346 -24.70 -22.78 9.94
C ALA A 346 -23.23 -22.64 10.37
N GLU A 347 -22.69 -23.62 11.08
CA GLU A 347 -21.25 -23.70 11.37
C GLU A 347 -20.47 -24.05 10.10
N ILE A 348 -20.95 -25.03 9.32
CA ILE A 348 -20.36 -25.42 8.04
C ILE A 348 -20.37 -24.23 7.07
N LEU A 349 -21.48 -23.50 6.96
CA LEU A 349 -21.60 -22.32 6.12
C LEU A 349 -20.59 -21.22 6.51
N ASP A 350 -20.44 -20.93 7.80
CA ASP A 350 -19.52 -19.89 8.28
C ASP A 350 -18.04 -20.27 8.05
N ASN A 351 -17.73 -21.57 8.17
CA ASN A 351 -16.42 -22.10 7.84
C ASN A 351 -16.14 -21.98 6.34
N GLU A 352 -17.11 -22.27 5.48
CA GLU A 352 -16.96 -22.12 4.03
C GLU A 352 -16.81 -20.64 3.64
N ILE A 353 -17.62 -19.73 4.20
CA ILE A 353 -17.47 -18.28 3.99
C ILE A 353 -16.09 -17.80 4.45
N SER A 354 -15.61 -18.25 5.60
CA SER A 354 -14.28 -17.88 6.11
C SER A 354 -13.16 -18.44 5.22
N ARG A 355 -13.36 -19.62 4.64
CA ARG A 355 -12.44 -20.22 3.69
C ARG A 355 -12.42 -19.43 2.38
N GLU A 356 -13.57 -19.12 1.79
CA GLU A 356 -13.64 -18.33 0.56
C GLU A 356 -13.06 -16.92 0.75
N LEU A 357 -13.35 -16.27 1.88
CA LEU A 357 -12.75 -14.98 2.23
C LEU A 357 -11.23 -15.05 2.38
N SER A 358 -10.68 -16.13 2.93
CA SER A 358 -9.23 -16.28 3.06
C SER A 358 -8.56 -16.62 1.72
N VAL A 359 -9.23 -17.38 0.84
CA VAL A 359 -8.78 -17.64 -0.52
C VAL A 359 -8.77 -16.36 -1.35
N GLY A 360 -9.82 -15.53 -1.27
CA GLY A 360 -9.92 -14.28 -2.02
C GLY A 360 -9.20 -13.08 -1.39
N GLY A 361 -8.88 -13.15 -0.10
CA GLY A 361 -8.25 -12.08 0.69
C GLY A 361 -6.73 -12.22 0.83
N MET A 362 -6.16 -11.50 1.81
CA MET A 362 -4.76 -11.67 2.23
C MET A 362 -4.66 -12.67 3.38
N ALA A 363 -3.61 -13.50 3.37
CA ALA A 363 -3.34 -14.44 4.44
C ALA A 363 -3.11 -13.71 5.80
N PRO A 364 -3.59 -14.24 6.94
CA PRO A 364 -3.38 -13.64 8.27
C PRO A 364 -1.90 -13.38 8.61
N VAL A 365 -0.99 -14.25 8.14
CA VAL A 365 0.47 -14.11 8.32
C VAL A 365 0.99 -12.80 7.78
N ALA A 366 0.38 -12.29 6.70
CA ALA A 366 0.70 -11.00 6.14
C ALA A 366 0.56 -9.90 7.21
N PHE A 367 -0.44 -10.00 8.08
CA PHE A 367 -0.73 -9.04 9.16
C PHE A 367 0.05 -9.34 10.45
N GLY A 368 1.01 -10.27 10.43
CA GLY A 368 1.74 -10.70 11.62
C GLY A 368 0.90 -11.55 12.60
N GLN A 369 -0.30 -11.97 12.20
CA GLN A 369 -1.13 -12.89 12.98
C GLN A 369 -0.81 -14.33 12.58
N ILE A 370 -0.13 -15.04 13.48
CA ILE A 370 0.20 -16.45 13.29
C ILE A 370 -0.36 -17.22 14.49
N ASP A 371 -1.47 -17.95 14.28
CA ASP A 371 -2.13 -18.72 15.34
C ASP A 371 -1.35 -20.01 15.72
N GLN A 372 -0.47 -20.48 14.83
CA GLN A 372 0.31 -21.72 15.03
C GLN A 372 1.73 -21.53 14.50
N SER A 373 2.74 -22.00 15.23
CA SER A 373 4.14 -21.98 14.76
C SER A 373 4.29 -22.78 13.47
N LEU A 374 4.25 -22.09 12.33
CA LEU A 374 4.42 -22.71 11.01
C LEU A 374 5.91 -22.97 10.72
N PRO A 375 6.24 -24.07 10.03
CA PRO A 375 7.60 -24.26 9.53
C PRO A 375 7.94 -23.20 8.48
N PHE A 376 9.23 -22.90 8.33
CA PHE A 376 9.75 -21.88 7.41
C PHE A 376 9.17 -21.95 5.99
N GLY A 377 9.05 -23.15 5.42
CA GLY A 377 8.47 -23.35 4.08
C GLY A 377 6.99 -22.95 3.99
N GLY A 378 6.22 -23.13 5.07
CA GLY A 378 4.82 -22.71 5.13
C GLY A 378 4.67 -21.19 5.21
N ILE A 379 5.59 -20.52 5.92
CA ILE A 379 5.63 -19.06 5.99
C ILE A 379 5.95 -18.48 4.60
N SER A 380 6.95 -19.01 3.90
CA SER A 380 7.29 -18.54 2.54
C SER A 380 6.11 -18.63 1.59
N LEU A 381 5.36 -19.75 1.60
CA LEU A 381 4.20 -19.93 0.73
C LEU A 381 3.08 -18.92 1.04
N LEU A 382 2.83 -18.63 2.32
CA LEU A 382 1.82 -17.66 2.74
C LEU A 382 2.25 -16.22 2.41
N THR A 383 3.54 -15.93 2.54
CA THR A 383 4.12 -14.65 2.12
C THR A 383 4.02 -14.46 0.61
N ASP A 384 4.36 -15.47 -0.19
CA ASP A 384 4.22 -15.42 -1.65
C ASP A 384 2.76 -15.21 -2.08
N SER A 385 1.82 -15.89 -1.41
CA SER A 385 0.39 -15.68 -1.64
C SER A 385 -0.05 -14.26 -1.30
N ALA A 386 0.42 -13.70 -0.18
CA ALA A 386 0.13 -12.31 0.18
C ALA A 386 0.74 -11.31 -0.83
N LEU A 387 1.97 -11.56 -1.30
CA LEU A 387 2.62 -10.75 -2.32
C LEU A 387 1.88 -10.80 -3.66
N GLN A 388 1.34 -11.94 -4.06
CA GLN A 388 0.51 -12.03 -5.28
C GLN A 388 -0.73 -11.14 -5.21
N ARG A 389 -1.34 -10.99 -4.03
CA ARG A 389 -2.48 -10.09 -3.84
C ARG A 389 -2.08 -8.61 -3.85
N LEU A 390 -0.94 -8.30 -3.22
CA LEU A 390 -0.36 -6.95 -3.24
C LEU A 390 0.10 -6.55 -4.65
N ALA A 391 0.61 -7.51 -5.44
CA ALA A 391 1.20 -7.28 -6.76
C ALA A 391 0.25 -6.57 -7.75
N VAL A 392 -1.06 -6.80 -7.62
CA VAL A 392 -2.06 -6.18 -8.49
C VAL A 392 -2.09 -4.66 -8.32
N ALA A 393 -2.20 -4.19 -7.07
CA ALA A 393 -2.20 -2.76 -6.76
C ALA A 393 -0.79 -2.18 -6.86
N GLN A 394 0.23 -2.92 -6.41
CA GLN A 394 1.63 -2.53 -6.50
C GLN A 394 2.05 -2.26 -7.95
N GLY A 395 1.77 -3.17 -8.88
CA GLY A 395 2.13 -3.02 -10.28
C GLY A 395 1.45 -1.82 -10.95
N ALA A 396 0.22 -1.48 -10.53
CA ALA A 396 -0.45 -0.28 -11.01
C ALA A 396 0.24 1.00 -10.49
N VAL A 397 0.61 1.04 -9.20
CA VAL A 397 1.33 2.19 -8.64
C VAL A 397 2.74 2.32 -9.25
N GLU A 398 3.44 1.20 -9.48
CA GLU A 398 4.73 1.19 -10.20
C GLU A 398 4.61 1.77 -11.61
N GLN A 399 3.61 1.34 -12.39
CA GLN A 399 3.35 1.88 -13.71
C GLN A 399 2.96 3.36 -13.67
N ALA A 400 2.17 3.78 -12.67
CA ALA A 400 1.82 5.18 -12.48
C ALA A 400 3.07 6.04 -12.22
N PHE A 401 3.96 5.62 -11.33
CA PHE A 401 5.23 6.35 -11.10
C PHE A 401 6.13 6.38 -12.33
N ALA A 402 6.22 5.29 -13.08
CA ALA A 402 7.00 5.26 -14.33
C ALA A 402 6.44 6.22 -15.39
N HIS A 403 5.12 6.33 -15.49
CA HIS A 403 4.46 7.28 -16.39
C HIS A 403 4.64 8.73 -15.91
N VAL A 404 4.37 9.02 -14.63
CA VAL A 404 4.59 10.34 -14.02
C VAL A 404 6.04 10.81 -14.23
N ALA A 405 7.02 9.91 -14.05
CA ALA A 405 8.42 10.22 -14.30
C ALA A 405 8.71 10.61 -15.76
N GLY A 406 8.12 9.87 -16.71
CA GLY A 406 8.21 10.18 -18.12
C GLY A 406 7.55 11.51 -18.47
N GLU A 407 6.37 11.79 -17.90
CA GLU A 407 5.64 13.05 -18.08
C GLU A 407 6.41 14.25 -17.54
N ILE A 408 6.99 14.14 -16.34
CA ILE A 408 7.84 15.19 -15.75
C ILE A 408 8.99 15.53 -16.70
N VAL A 409 9.68 14.50 -17.23
CA VAL A 409 10.79 14.70 -18.17
C VAL A 409 10.32 15.31 -19.49
N SER A 410 9.23 14.81 -20.06
CA SER A 410 8.68 15.28 -21.35
C SER A 410 8.22 16.73 -21.27
N GLN A 411 7.47 17.08 -20.23
CA GLN A 411 7.01 18.45 -19.99
C GLN A 411 8.19 19.37 -19.69
N PHE A 412 9.17 18.93 -18.90
CA PHE A 412 10.34 19.75 -18.59
C PHE A 412 11.15 20.13 -19.84
N LYS A 413 11.28 19.17 -20.76
CA LYS A 413 11.98 19.39 -22.04
C LYS A 413 11.21 20.33 -22.97
N THR A 414 9.88 20.20 -23.00
CA THR A 414 8.99 20.96 -23.88
C THR A 414 8.72 22.39 -23.38
N GLY A 415 8.61 22.58 -22.06
CA GLY A 415 8.21 23.84 -21.43
C GLY A 415 9.30 24.90 -21.27
N ASP A 416 10.54 24.63 -21.69
CA ASP A 416 11.71 25.54 -21.60
C ASP A 416 11.83 26.29 -20.26
N PHE A 417 11.78 25.53 -19.15
CA PHE A 417 11.84 26.07 -17.78
C PHE A 417 13.20 26.67 -17.36
N GLY A 418 14.16 26.77 -18.28
CA GLY A 418 15.51 27.26 -18.01
C GLY A 418 16.33 26.32 -17.12
N GLN A 419 17.16 26.89 -16.24
CA GLN A 419 17.98 26.13 -15.29
C GLN A 419 17.29 26.10 -13.93
N VAL A 420 16.90 24.90 -13.49
CA VAL A 420 16.24 24.71 -12.20
C VAL A 420 17.22 24.08 -11.22
N THR A 421 17.19 24.56 -9.98
CA THR A 421 17.95 23.98 -8.87
C THR A 421 16.99 23.24 -7.96
N LEU A 422 17.14 21.92 -7.87
CA LEU A 422 16.31 21.06 -7.02
C LEU A 422 17.15 20.45 -5.91
N LYS A 423 16.52 20.26 -4.76
CA LYS A 423 17.08 19.52 -3.63
C LYS A 423 16.28 18.23 -3.48
N GLY A 424 16.97 17.13 -3.21
CA GLY A 424 16.35 15.84 -3.03
C GLY A 424 17.09 15.02 -1.99
N LEU A 425 16.43 13.96 -1.55
CA LEU A 425 17.03 12.90 -0.74
C LEU A 425 17.21 11.68 -1.63
N GLU A 426 18.40 11.11 -1.65
CA GLU A 426 18.58 9.76 -2.18
C GLU A 426 17.91 8.77 -1.24
N THR A 427 17.57 7.59 -1.75
CA THR A 427 17.04 6.48 -0.95
C THR A 427 17.96 6.13 0.23
N SER A 428 19.27 6.38 0.10
CA SER A 428 20.27 6.25 1.15
C SER A 428 20.24 7.33 2.24
N ASN A 429 19.21 8.19 2.26
CA ASN A 429 19.05 9.38 3.10
C ASN A 429 20.15 10.44 2.92
N LYS A 430 20.89 10.42 1.81
CA LYS A 430 21.84 11.49 1.48
C LYS A 430 21.13 12.62 0.76
N ALA A 431 21.19 13.81 1.33
CA ALA A 431 20.75 15.02 0.65
C ALA A 431 21.68 15.34 -0.53
N TYR A 432 21.09 15.73 -1.65
CA TYR A 432 21.80 16.25 -2.81
C TYR A 432 21.10 17.51 -3.33
N GLU A 433 21.89 18.33 -4.01
CA GLU A 433 21.42 19.49 -4.75
C GLU A 433 21.87 19.32 -6.20
N ILE A 434 20.94 19.46 -7.14
CA ILE A 434 21.19 19.29 -8.56
C ILE A 434 20.74 20.53 -9.32
N LYS A 435 21.57 20.98 -10.26
CA LYS A 435 21.23 22.03 -11.21
C LYS A 435 21.07 21.39 -12.57
N VAL A 436 19.88 21.45 -13.13
CA VAL A 436 19.53 20.75 -14.38
C VAL A 436 18.96 21.75 -15.37
N ALA A 437 19.49 21.73 -16.59
CA ALA A 437 18.90 22.43 -17.73
C ALA A 437 18.16 21.42 -18.63
N SER A 438 17.21 21.91 -19.44
CA SER A 438 16.46 21.08 -20.41
C SER A 438 17.37 20.24 -21.33
N LYS A 439 18.59 20.73 -21.62
CA LYS A 439 19.59 20.03 -22.47
C LYS A 439 20.26 18.83 -21.79
N ASP A 440 20.23 18.76 -20.47
CA ASP A 440 20.91 17.71 -19.70
C ASP A 440 20.02 16.46 -19.51
N ILE A 441 18.75 16.55 -19.91
CA ILE A 441 17.76 15.49 -19.75
C ILE A 441 17.50 14.80 -21.09
N ASP A 442 17.56 13.47 -21.06
CA ASP A 442 17.21 12.59 -22.18
C ASP A 442 15.78 12.05 -22.00
N ASP A 443 14.89 12.38 -22.91
CA ASP A 443 13.47 11.96 -22.95
C ASP A 443 13.27 10.64 -23.70
N SER A 444 14.30 10.10 -24.35
CA SER A 444 14.18 8.88 -25.15
C SER A 444 14.04 7.62 -24.30
N TRP A 445 14.37 7.70 -23.02
CA TRP A 445 14.36 6.58 -22.10
C TRP A 445 13.04 6.42 -21.37
N ARG A 446 12.72 5.16 -21.05
CA ARG A 446 11.56 4.82 -20.24
C ARG A 446 11.98 4.51 -18.83
N PHE A 447 11.31 5.13 -17.86
CA PHE A 447 11.49 4.79 -16.46
C PHE A 447 10.90 3.43 -16.15
N GLN A 448 11.53 2.75 -15.19
CA GLN A 448 10.97 1.62 -14.48
C GLN A 448 10.89 1.99 -13.00
N CYS A 449 9.76 1.67 -12.39
CA CYS A 449 9.56 1.80 -10.96
C CYS A 449 9.34 0.41 -10.37
N ARG A 450 9.90 0.19 -9.19
CA ARG A 450 9.62 -1.00 -8.37
C ARG A 450 9.39 -0.57 -6.94
N LEU A 451 8.28 -1.02 -6.39
CA LEU A 451 7.91 -0.87 -5.00
C LEU A 451 8.28 -2.15 -4.26
N ILE A 452 8.89 -2.00 -3.11
CA ILE A 452 9.33 -3.13 -2.29
C ILE A 452 8.58 -3.01 -0.96
N PRO A 453 7.46 -3.73 -0.78
CA PRO A 453 6.74 -3.68 0.48
C PRO A 453 7.62 -4.23 1.59
N ASP A 454 7.72 -3.50 2.70
CA ASP A 454 8.38 -4.00 3.89
C ASP A 454 7.49 -5.06 4.55
N LEU A 455 8.02 -6.28 4.64
CA LEU A 455 7.37 -7.38 5.33
C LEU A 455 8.23 -7.75 6.52
N PRO A 456 7.66 -7.85 7.74
CA PRO A 456 8.41 -7.95 8.99
C PRO A 456 9.33 -9.17 9.12
N GLN A 457 9.30 -10.11 8.18
CA GLN A 457 10.13 -11.32 8.18
C GLN A 457 11.09 -11.40 6.98
N ASN A 458 11.04 -10.46 6.03
CA ASN A 458 11.80 -10.56 4.78
C ASN A 458 13.30 -10.36 4.99
N GLU A 459 13.74 -9.43 5.84
CA GLU A 459 15.16 -9.04 5.87
C GLU A 459 16.10 -10.14 6.37
N GLN A 460 15.75 -10.82 7.48
CA GLN A 460 16.59 -11.90 8.02
C GLN A 460 16.66 -13.10 7.06
N ILE A 461 15.54 -13.41 6.41
CA ILE A 461 15.44 -14.51 5.45
C ILE A 461 16.25 -14.20 4.19
N ILE A 462 16.05 -12.99 3.64
CA ILE A 462 16.77 -12.51 2.48
C ILE A 462 18.27 -12.47 2.76
N ALA A 463 18.70 -11.96 3.92
CA ALA A 463 20.11 -11.92 4.31
C ALA A 463 20.70 -13.33 4.44
N ALA A 464 19.98 -14.28 5.03
CA ALA A 464 20.44 -15.67 5.17
C ALA A 464 20.60 -16.35 3.81
N VAL A 465 19.61 -16.22 2.92
CA VAL A 465 19.65 -16.78 1.56
C VAL A 465 20.75 -16.13 0.72
N ALA A 466 20.86 -14.80 0.77
CA ALA A 466 21.91 -14.08 0.07
C ALA A 466 23.31 -14.48 0.55
N THR A 467 23.49 -14.68 1.87
CA THR A 467 24.76 -15.16 2.44
C THR A 467 25.08 -16.57 1.94
N GLN A 468 24.09 -17.46 1.88
CA GLN A 468 24.26 -18.81 1.35
C GLN A 468 24.60 -18.82 -0.15
N MET A 469 23.95 -17.98 -0.96
CA MET A 469 24.25 -17.86 -2.39
C MET A 469 25.64 -17.26 -2.63
N LYS A 470 26.04 -16.26 -1.83
CA LYS A 470 27.36 -15.64 -1.89
C LYS A 470 28.46 -16.63 -1.48
N THR A 471 28.28 -17.36 -0.39
CA THR A 471 29.24 -18.40 0.06
C THR A 471 29.31 -19.59 -0.89
N GLY A 472 28.17 -19.99 -1.46
CA GLY A 472 28.10 -21.04 -2.47
C GLY A 472 28.63 -20.66 -3.85
N ARG A 473 28.96 -19.38 -4.11
CA ARG A 473 29.33 -18.84 -5.43
C ARG A 473 28.34 -19.23 -6.55
N LEU A 474 27.06 -19.36 -6.20
CA LEU A 474 26.02 -19.81 -7.14
C LEU A 474 25.55 -18.68 -8.07
N MET A 475 25.81 -17.43 -7.70
CA MET A 475 25.37 -16.23 -8.43
C MET A 475 26.39 -15.10 -8.20
N SER A 476 26.48 -14.16 -9.15
CA SER A 476 27.39 -13.00 -9.00
C SER A 476 26.94 -12.14 -7.82
N THR A 477 27.88 -11.49 -7.13
CA THR A 477 27.55 -10.68 -5.95
C THR A 477 26.64 -9.51 -6.31
N ARG A 478 26.82 -8.98 -7.53
CA ARG A 478 25.94 -7.98 -8.15
C ARG A 478 24.53 -8.50 -8.32
N ASP A 479 24.35 -9.64 -8.98
CA ASP A 479 23.02 -10.21 -9.18
C ASP A 479 22.34 -10.57 -7.85
N ILE A 480 23.10 -11.03 -6.85
CA ILE A 480 22.55 -11.29 -5.51
C ILE A 480 22.08 -9.99 -4.87
N GLN A 481 22.91 -8.94 -4.87
CA GLN A 481 22.55 -7.66 -4.26
C GLN A 481 21.42 -6.95 -5.01
N GLU A 482 21.36 -7.05 -6.34
CA GLU A 482 20.28 -6.51 -7.16
C GLU A 482 18.98 -7.32 -7.03
N LYS A 483 19.06 -8.67 -7.03
CA LYS A 483 17.89 -9.55 -6.93
C LYS A 483 17.26 -9.53 -5.55
N TYR A 484 18.09 -9.51 -4.51
CA TYR A 484 17.65 -9.44 -3.12
C TYR A 484 17.56 -8.02 -2.59
N GLN A 485 17.96 -7.03 -3.41
CA GLN A 485 17.87 -5.60 -3.13
C GLN A 485 18.42 -5.24 -1.76
N LEU A 486 19.50 -5.94 -1.36
CA LEU A 486 20.22 -5.68 -0.13
C LEU A 486 20.86 -4.28 -0.15
N VAL A 487 21.03 -3.73 -1.35
CA VAL A 487 21.76 -2.51 -1.60
C VAL A 487 21.11 -1.70 -2.73
N GLU A 488 20.98 -0.39 -2.51
CA GLU A 488 20.19 0.51 -3.36
C GLU A 488 20.96 0.98 -4.60
N ASP A 489 22.21 1.38 -4.39
CA ASP A 489 23.18 1.75 -5.43
C ASP A 489 24.37 0.79 -5.35
N PHE A 490 24.39 -0.15 -6.29
CA PHE A 490 25.46 -1.13 -6.39
C PHE A 490 26.80 -0.46 -6.67
N ASP A 491 26.84 0.53 -7.56
CA ASP A 491 28.09 1.17 -7.95
C ASP A 491 28.70 1.90 -6.74
N LEU A 492 27.88 2.56 -5.92
CA LEU A 492 28.38 3.28 -4.74
C LEU A 492 28.82 2.35 -3.61
N THR A 493 28.20 1.17 -3.50
CA THR A 493 28.61 0.18 -2.50
C THR A 493 29.75 -0.69 -2.96
N GLU A 494 29.84 -1.01 -4.24
CA GLU A 494 31.03 -1.58 -4.86
C GLU A 494 32.18 -0.59 -4.73
N GLU A 495 31.99 0.70 -5.00
CA GLU A 495 33.02 1.72 -4.74
C GLU A 495 33.42 1.77 -3.25
N ARG A 496 32.47 1.64 -2.31
CA ARG A 496 32.80 1.55 -0.88
C ARG A 496 33.53 0.28 -0.52
N MET A 497 33.10 -0.87 -1.04
CA MET A 497 33.74 -2.16 -0.82
C MET A 497 35.13 -2.17 -1.45
N ASP A 498 35.31 -1.56 -2.62
CA ASP A 498 36.59 -1.37 -3.30
C ASP A 498 37.49 -0.43 -2.52
N ILE A 499 36.94 0.63 -1.89
CA ILE A 499 37.69 1.49 -0.97
C ILE A 499 38.11 0.69 0.27
N GLU A 500 37.21 -0.09 0.87
CA GLU A 500 37.49 -0.95 2.03
C GLU A 500 38.51 -2.05 1.69
N ASP A 501 38.39 -2.66 0.51
CA ASP A 501 39.28 -3.69 -0.01
C ASP A 501 40.63 -3.08 -0.41
N ALA A 502 40.67 -1.89 -1.00
CA ALA A 502 41.90 -1.15 -1.26
C ALA A 502 42.62 -0.79 0.06
N ASP A 503 41.88 -0.38 1.08
CA ASP A 503 42.37 -0.17 2.44
C ASP A 503 42.90 -1.48 3.06
N ALA A 504 42.21 -2.61 2.85
CA ALA A 504 42.64 -3.91 3.36
C ALA A 504 43.89 -4.43 2.61
N ILE A 505 43.95 -4.26 1.29
CA ILE A 505 45.06 -4.66 0.42
C ILE A 505 46.28 -3.79 0.68
N SER A 506 46.12 -2.49 0.90
CA SER A 506 47.23 -1.60 1.27
C SER A 506 47.85 -2.02 2.60
N GLY A 507 47.03 -2.35 3.60
CA GLY A 507 47.49 -2.90 4.87
C GLY A 507 48.19 -4.25 4.74
N TRP A 508 47.71 -5.15 3.87
CA TRP A 508 48.36 -6.43 3.60
C TRP A 508 49.68 -6.28 2.84
N LYS A 509 49.74 -5.40 1.83
CA LYS A 509 50.97 -5.09 1.09
C LYS A 509 52.02 -4.46 2.01
N LEU A 510 51.62 -3.57 2.91
CA LEU A 510 52.52 -3.00 3.93
C LEU A 510 53.09 -4.11 4.83
N ARG A 511 52.24 -5.02 5.33
CA ARG A 511 52.69 -6.17 6.14
C ARG A 511 53.60 -7.12 5.37
N ARG A 512 53.36 -7.30 4.06
CA ARG A 512 54.22 -8.12 3.21
C ARG A 512 55.56 -7.44 2.93
N MET A 513 55.60 -6.12 2.75
CA MET A 513 56.84 -5.35 2.67
C MET A 513 57.62 -5.42 3.98
N ILE A 514 56.97 -5.22 5.12
CA ILE A 514 57.59 -5.36 6.45
C ILE A 514 58.18 -6.76 6.63
N ARG A 515 57.42 -7.80 6.29
CA ARG A 515 57.92 -9.19 6.36
C ARG A 515 59.10 -9.44 5.41
N ALA A 516 59.04 -8.91 4.18
CA ALA A 516 60.14 -9.04 3.22
C ALA A 516 61.41 -8.32 3.68
N VAL A 517 61.27 -7.15 4.32
CA VAL A 517 62.40 -6.40 4.90
C VAL A 517 62.98 -7.12 6.12
N LEU A 518 62.15 -7.76 6.94
CA LEU A 518 62.59 -8.53 8.12
C LEU A 518 63.19 -9.91 7.77
N GLU A 519 62.79 -10.50 6.64
CA GLU A 519 63.29 -11.81 6.17
C GLU A 519 64.60 -11.69 5.36
N ASP A 520 64.94 -10.51 4.85
CA ASP A 520 66.19 -10.27 4.13
C ASP A 520 67.35 -10.14 5.14
N THR A 521 68.16 -11.19 5.26
CA THR A 521 69.18 -11.39 6.30
C THR A 521 70.40 -10.47 6.23
N ASN A 522 70.47 -9.59 5.22
CA ASN A 522 71.50 -8.56 5.04
C ASN A 522 70.94 -7.13 5.11
N SER A 523 69.70 -6.95 5.57
CA SER A 523 69.10 -5.63 5.74
C SER A 523 69.88 -4.81 6.78
N SER A 524 70.26 -3.58 6.42
CA SER A 524 70.94 -2.64 7.32
C SER A 524 70.07 -2.33 8.55
N GLU A 525 70.68 -1.98 9.68
CA GLU A 525 69.96 -1.58 10.90
C GLU A 525 68.85 -0.54 10.61
N ASP A 526 69.13 0.41 9.71
CA ASP A 526 68.17 1.43 9.25
C ASP A 526 66.90 0.83 8.59
N ALA A 527 67.01 -0.30 7.89
CA ALA A 527 65.88 -0.95 7.24
C ALA A 527 64.99 -1.69 8.26
N VAL A 528 65.59 -2.22 9.33
CA VAL A 528 64.86 -2.85 10.44
C VAL A 528 64.13 -1.79 11.26
N ASP A 529 64.75 -0.62 11.49
CA ASP A 529 64.10 0.48 12.20
C ASP A 529 62.97 1.12 11.38
N MET A 530 63.13 1.25 10.06
CA MET A 530 62.04 1.66 9.17
C MET A 530 60.87 0.65 9.17
N ALA A 531 61.17 -0.66 9.25
CA ALA A 531 60.14 -1.70 9.35
C ALA A 531 59.41 -1.67 10.71
N ARG A 532 60.10 -1.30 11.79
CA ARG A 532 59.50 -1.07 13.12
C ARG A 532 58.63 0.17 13.14
N GLU A 533 59.09 1.28 12.55
CA GLU A 533 58.32 2.51 12.46
C GLU A 533 57.03 2.32 11.64
N LEU A 534 57.09 1.54 10.56
CA LEU A 534 55.90 1.18 9.78
C LEU A 534 54.95 0.23 10.53
N LEU A 535 55.48 -0.65 11.39
CA LEU A 535 54.67 -1.50 12.28
C LEU A 535 53.99 -0.69 13.39
N ASP A 536 54.70 0.26 13.98
CA ASP A 536 54.16 1.16 15.01
C ASP A 536 53.10 2.08 14.42
N HIS A 537 53.33 2.60 13.20
CA HIS A 537 52.31 3.39 12.51
C HIS A 537 51.04 2.58 12.20
N LEU A 538 51.17 1.30 11.82
CA LEU A 538 50.04 0.38 11.67
C LEU A 538 49.34 0.06 13.00
N ALA A 539 50.10 -0.06 14.09
CA ALA A 539 49.57 -0.31 15.43
C ALA A 539 48.80 0.90 15.98
N GLU A 540 49.32 2.11 15.77
CA GLU A 540 48.66 3.37 16.09
C GLU A 540 47.38 3.57 15.28
N GLN A 541 47.42 3.29 13.97
CA GLN A 541 46.24 3.39 13.11
C GLN A 541 45.15 2.40 13.55
N LYS A 542 45.54 1.20 14.01
CA LYS A 542 44.63 0.21 14.58
C LYS A 542 44.10 0.63 15.96
N GLY A 543 44.93 1.24 16.79
CA GLY A 543 44.54 1.81 18.08
C GLY A 543 43.51 2.94 17.93
N ALA A 544 43.75 3.85 16.99
CA ALA A 544 42.83 4.93 16.63
C ALA A 544 41.50 4.41 16.08
N ARG A 545 41.51 3.36 15.23
CA ARG A 545 40.29 2.70 14.75
C ARG A 545 39.51 2.00 15.86
N THR A 546 40.19 1.40 16.85
CA THR A 546 39.54 0.73 17.97
C THR A 546 38.89 1.76 18.93
N GLN A 547 39.53 2.92 19.11
CA GLN A 547 38.94 4.04 19.86
C GLN A 547 37.78 4.70 19.12
N ALA A 548 37.85 4.84 17.80
CA ALA A 548 36.74 5.35 16.99
C ALA A 548 35.55 4.39 16.97
N ALA A 549 35.79 3.07 16.92
CA ALA A 549 34.74 2.04 16.99
C ALA A 549 34.10 1.92 18.39
N GLN A 550 34.81 2.32 19.45
CA GLN A 550 34.25 2.41 20.81
C GLN A 550 33.66 3.80 21.14
N GLY A 551 33.89 4.81 20.31
CA GLY A 551 33.45 6.19 20.51
C GLY A 551 31.97 6.48 20.18
N GLY A 552 31.11 5.46 20.19
CA GLY A 552 29.69 5.57 19.84
C GLY A 552 28.68 5.25 20.95
N GLN A 553 29.13 4.90 22.17
CA GLN A 553 28.23 4.76 23.31
C GLN A 553 28.98 5.04 24.61
N ALA A 554 28.51 6.05 25.35
CA ALA A 554 28.91 6.25 26.73
C ALA A 554 28.45 5.03 27.56
N VAL A 555 29.40 4.16 27.90
CA VAL A 555 29.19 3.11 28.89
C VAL A 555 29.00 3.80 30.24
N GLN A 556 27.76 3.89 30.71
CA GLN A 556 27.48 4.20 32.12
C GLN A 556 28.06 3.07 32.99
N PRO A 557 28.92 3.38 33.97
CA PRO A 557 29.35 2.39 34.93
C PRO A 557 28.26 2.24 36.00
N GLY A 558 27.66 1.05 36.09
CA GLY A 558 26.96 0.61 37.30
C GLY A 558 25.48 0.26 37.15
N ILE A 559 25.20 -0.89 36.52
CA ILE A 559 24.05 -1.72 36.90
C ILE A 559 24.55 -3.17 37.01
N PRO A 560 24.52 -3.80 38.19
CA PRO A 560 24.94 -5.19 38.34
C PRO A 560 23.99 -6.12 37.58
N ILE A 561 24.57 -6.96 36.73
CA ILE A 561 23.88 -8.04 36.01
C ILE A 561 23.36 -9.05 37.05
N PRO A 562 22.06 -9.39 37.06
CA PRO A 562 21.55 -10.46 37.92
C PRO A 562 22.12 -11.80 37.45
N ALA A 563 22.70 -12.55 38.38
CA ALA A 563 23.20 -13.89 38.15
C ALA A 563 22.08 -14.81 37.61
N PRO A 564 22.41 -15.75 36.69
CA PRO A 564 21.45 -16.76 36.26
C PRO A 564 21.03 -17.64 37.45
N PRO A 565 19.74 -17.98 37.60
CA PRO A 565 19.29 -18.85 38.67
C PRO A 565 19.89 -20.24 38.48
N MET A 566 20.61 -20.69 39.51
CA MET A 566 21.11 -22.05 39.62
C MET A 566 19.96 -23.05 39.50
N ALA A 567 20.19 -24.07 38.68
CA ALA A 567 19.40 -25.28 38.65
C ALA A 567 19.47 -25.97 40.04
N ALA A 568 18.35 -25.93 40.77
CA ALA A 568 18.12 -26.80 41.91
C ALA A 568 17.30 -28.00 41.44
N ALA A 569 17.84 -29.17 41.74
CA ALA A 569 17.34 -30.47 41.35
C ALA A 569 16.08 -30.90 42.15
N ALA A 570 15.30 -31.74 41.47
CA ALA A 570 14.57 -32.90 41.96
C ALA A 570 13.35 -32.72 42.89
N SER A 571 12.17 -33.04 42.34
CA SER A 571 11.25 -34.00 42.99
C SER A 571 10.35 -34.72 41.96
N SER A 572 10.69 -35.98 41.70
CA SER A 572 9.80 -37.14 41.54
C SER A 572 8.39 -36.97 40.92
N ALA A 573 8.20 -37.51 39.72
CA ALA A 573 7.01 -38.31 39.38
C ALA A 573 7.32 -39.25 38.19
N GLN A 574 6.96 -40.52 38.34
CA GLN A 574 7.22 -41.64 37.44
C GLN A 574 6.54 -41.52 36.06
N PRO A 575 7.08 -42.18 35.01
CA PRO A 575 6.44 -42.26 33.70
C PRO A 575 5.53 -43.51 33.58
N PRO A 576 4.37 -43.41 32.93
CA PRO A 576 3.70 -44.59 32.39
C PRO A 576 4.07 -44.79 30.91
N GLY A 577 4.63 -45.96 30.63
CA GLY A 577 4.15 -46.82 29.55
C GLY A 577 4.52 -46.42 28.11
N GLY A 578 5.54 -47.09 27.59
CA GLY A 578 5.86 -47.09 26.17
C GLY A 578 4.83 -47.81 25.30
N GLY A 579 4.66 -47.28 24.10
CA GLY A 579 4.12 -47.92 22.90
C GLY A 579 4.50 -46.98 21.76
N GLY A 580 5.47 -47.29 20.91
CA GLY A 580 5.45 -48.41 19.98
C GLY A 580 5.53 -47.81 18.58
N VAL A 581 6.75 -47.45 18.17
CA VAL A 581 7.08 -46.96 16.83
C VAL A 581 6.77 -48.07 15.82
N ARG A 582 5.84 -47.83 14.89
CA ARG A 582 5.71 -48.64 13.66
C ARG A 582 6.07 -47.79 12.46
N ASN A 583 7.25 -48.09 11.93
CA ASN A 583 7.79 -47.64 10.65
C ASN A 583 6.85 -47.98 9.49
N ALA A 584 6.39 -46.96 8.77
CA ALA A 584 5.65 -47.08 7.52
C ALA A 584 6.61 -47.13 6.30
N LEU A 585 7.57 -48.05 6.31
CA LEU A 585 8.59 -48.20 5.26
C LEU A 585 8.81 -49.67 4.81
N SER A 586 7.82 -50.55 5.00
CA SER A 586 7.90 -51.96 4.56
C SER A 586 6.69 -52.47 3.76
N ARG A 587 5.98 -51.61 3.02
CA ARG A 587 4.91 -52.05 2.08
C ARG A 587 5.16 -51.65 0.63
N MET A 588 6.37 -51.96 0.15
CA MET A 588 6.66 -52.13 -1.26
C MET A 588 7.59 -53.33 -1.41
N MET A 589 7.01 -54.54 -1.46
CA MET A 589 7.52 -55.69 -2.22
C MET A 589 6.46 -56.81 -2.19
N GLY A 590 5.83 -57.04 -3.35
CA GLY A 590 5.42 -58.35 -3.86
C GLY A 590 4.48 -59.23 -3.03
N ARG A 591 3.18 -59.17 -3.34
CA ARG A 591 2.47 -60.24 -4.06
C ARG A 591 1.10 -59.77 -4.52
#